data_AF-A0A5J4X4V3-F1
#
_entry.id   AF-A0A5J4X4V3-F1
#
_cell.length_a   1.000
_cell.length_b   1.000
_cell.length_c   1.000
_cell.angle_alpha   90.00
_cell.angle_beta   90.00
_cell.angle_gamma   90.00
#
_symmetry.space_group_name_H-M   'P 1'
#
loop_
_entity.id
_entity.type
_entity.pdbx_description
1 polymer ?
#
loop_
_entity_poly.entity_id
_entity_poly.type
_entity_poly.pdbx_seq_one_letter_code
_entity_poly.pdbx_strand_id
1 'polypeptide(L)'
;MSACSNAIKYALACWDFKLDQDYTPKDDYASFFLSQNYWNIKVQNYLEQDKRRNRDTSNNIKESDCAFYRKLFLSTGCHICKTRFTCQNPPTLNRINNDRGHSADNLRHRPHNDPSFNTRFQLLISQRYELRTAQVHQIYSIRYEQDALYLR
;
A
#
# COMPACT_ATOMS: atom_id res chain seq x y z
N MET A 1 3.77 13.03 28.11
CA MET A 1 2.66 12.04 28.06
C MET A 1 1.93 12.11 26.71
N SER A 2 2.46 11.49 25.64
CA SER A 2 1.87 11.54 24.27
C SER A 2 1.73 10.15 23.62
N ALA A 3 2.42 9.12 24.14
CA ALA A 3 2.40 7.77 23.57
C ALA A 3 1.03 7.05 23.68
N CYS A 4 0.14 7.49 24.57
CA CYS A 4 -1.11 6.77 24.86
C CYS A 4 -2.29 7.13 23.95
N SER A 5 -2.26 8.30 23.27
CA SER A 5 -3.40 8.72 22.43
C SER A 5 -3.57 7.84 21.19
N ASN A 6 -2.46 7.42 20.58
CA ASN A 6 -2.50 6.52 19.42
C ASN A 6 -2.85 5.09 19.84
N ALA A 7 -2.34 4.61 20.97
CA ALA A 7 -2.65 3.27 21.49
C ALA A 7 -4.15 3.08 21.80
N ILE A 8 -4.81 4.09 22.38
CA ILE A 8 -6.25 4.06 22.67
C ILE A 8 -7.07 4.05 21.37
N LYS A 9 -6.67 4.84 20.36
CA LYS A 9 -7.34 4.85 19.05
C LYS A 9 -7.27 3.49 18.35
N TYR A 10 -6.10 2.82 18.40
CA TYR A 10 -5.94 1.48 17.84
C TYR A 10 -6.69 0.43 18.64
N ALA A 11 -6.67 0.49 19.98
CA ALA A 11 -7.41 -0.46 20.83
C ALA A 11 -8.92 -0.39 20.58
N LEU A 12 -9.50 0.82 20.45
CA LEU A 12 -10.91 1.00 20.13
C LEU A 12 -11.25 0.50 18.72
N ALA A 13 -10.39 0.78 17.72
CA ALA A 13 -10.60 0.29 16.35
C ALA A 13 -10.52 -1.24 16.23
N CYS A 14 -9.70 -1.88 17.07
CA CYS A 14 -9.58 -3.34 17.14
C CYS A 14 -10.69 -3.99 17.98
N TRP A 15 -11.30 -3.26 18.94
CA TRP A 15 -12.36 -3.78 19.81
C TRP A 15 -13.61 -4.18 19.01
N ASP A 16 -13.99 -3.37 18.03
CA ASP A 16 -15.19 -3.61 17.21
C ASP A 16 -14.92 -4.54 16.02
N PHE A 17 -13.70 -5.05 15.87
CA PHE A 17 -13.31 -5.94 14.78
C PHE A 17 -13.77 -7.38 15.06
N LYS A 18 -14.57 -7.94 14.16
CA LYS A 18 -15.16 -9.27 14.23
C LYS A 18 -14.57 -10.13 13.10
N LEU A 19 -13.82 -11.17 13.47
CA LEU A 19 -13.14 -12.06 12.51
C LEU A 19 -14.07 -12.72 11.49
N ASP A 20 -15.33 -12.91 11.87
CA ASP A 20 -16.31 -13.68 11.10
C ASP A 20 -17.29 -12.77 10.36
N GLN A 21 -17.14 -11.45 10.50
CA GLN A 21 -18.01 -10.49 9.85
C GLN A 21 -17.61 -10.36 8.38
N ASP A 22 -18.59 -10.52 7.49
CA ASP A 22 -18.42 -10.25 6.08
C ASP A 22 -18.24 -8.75 5.87
N TYR A 23 -16.98 -8.32 5.89
CA TYR A 23 -16.54 -6.98 5.53
C TYR A 23 -16.39 -6.84 4.02
N THR A 24 -17.28 -7.43 3.22
CA THR A 24 -17.31 -7.13 1.79
C THR A 24 -17.33 -5.61 1.66
N PRO A 25 -16.29 -5.00 1.04
CA PRO A 25 -16.30 -3.57 0.86
C PRO A 25 -17.56 -3.24 0.07
N LYS A 26 -18.51 -2.51 0.69
CA LYS A 26 -19.61 -1.89 -0.03
C LYS A 26 -18.99 -0.87 -0.96
N ASP A 27 -18.57 -1.35 -2.12
CA ASP A 27 -17.90 -0.54 -3.11
C ASP A 27 -18.98 0.15 -3.97
N ASP A 28 -19.81 0.95 -3.29
CA ASP A 28 -20.91 1.73 -3.84
C ASP A 28 -20.40 2.86 -4.75
N TYR A 29 -19.08 3.03 -4.81
CA TYR A 29 -18.43 4.01 -5.66
C TYR A 29 -18.43 3.58 -7.13
N ALA A 30 -18.70 4.55 -7.99
CA ALA A 30 -18.58 4.37 -9.42
C ALA A 30 -17.15 3.92 -9.80
N SER A 31 -17.07 3.00 -10.76
CA SER A 31 -15.79 2.56 -11.32
C SER A 31 -15.00 3.74 -11.85
N PHE A 32 -13.68 3.69 -11.70
CA PHE A 32 -12.80 4.74 -12.19
C PHE A 32 -12.86 4.80 -13.72
N PHE A 33 -13.17 5.96 -14.26
CA PHE A 33 -13.15 6.22 -15.69
C PHE A 33 -11.91 7.05 -16.06
N LEU A 34 -11.00 6.46 -16.83
CA LEU A 34 -9.80 7.15 -17.30
C LEU A 34 -10.13 8.08 -18.48
N SER A 35 -10.32 9.36 -18.22
CA SER A 35 -10.49 10.37 -19.28
C SER A 35 -9.16 10.65 -20.01
N GLN A 36 -9.24 11.08 -21.29
CA GLN A 36 -8.05 11.43 -22.06
C GLN A 36 -7.26 12.58 -21.42
N ASN A 37 -7.95 13.60 -20.92
CA ASN A 37 -7.29 14.74 -20.26
C ASN A 37 -6.52 14.30 -19.01
N TYR A 38 -7.13 13.46 -18.18
CA TYR A 38 -6.46 12.89 -17.00
C TYR A 38 -5.22 12.10 -17.41
N TRP A 39 -5.34 11.26 -18.44
CA TRP A 39 -4.22 10.47 -18.96
C TRP A 39 -3.05 11.36 -19.44
N ASN A 40 -3.34 12.39 -20.22
CA ASN A 40 -2.33 13.32 -20.73
C ASN A 40 -1.54 13.96 -19.58
N ILE A 41 -2.24 14.43 -18.54
CA ILE A 41 -1.60 15.01 -17.34
C ILE A 41 -0.70 13.97 -16.65
N LYS A 42 -1.14 12.71 -16.53
CA LYS A 42 -0.35 11.64 -15.92
C LYS A 42 0.90 11.33 -16.74
N VAL A 43 0.77 11.17 -18.06
CA VAL A 43 1.91 10.90 -18.97
C VAL A 43 2.96 12.01 -18.87
N GLN A 44 2.55 13.27 -18.88
CA GLN A 44 3.47 14.40 -18.73
C GLN A 44 4.17 14.41 -17.36
N ASN A 45 3.44 14.16 -16.28
CA ASN A 45 4.02 14.03 -14.94
C ASN A 45 5.07 12.90 -14.86
N TYR A 46 4.80 11.75 -15.47
CA TYR A 46 5.74 10.62 -15.51
C TYR A 46 7.00 10.96 -16.32
N LEU A 47 6.82 11.62 -17.47
CA LEU A 47 7.92 12.08 -18.30
C LEU A 47 8.84 13.06 -17.54
N GLU A 48 8.26 14.03 -16.85
CA GLU A 48 9.04 14.97 -16.03
C GLU A 48 9.79 14.28 -14.90
N GLN A 49 9.15 13.34 -14.20
CA GLN A 49 9.79 12.59 -13.11
C GLN A 49 11.00 11.78 -13.60
N ASP A 50 10.90 11.20 -14.78
CA ASP A 50 11.98 10.42 -15.39
C ASP A 50 13.11 11.32 -15.89
N LYS A 51 12.78 12.44 -16.54
CA LYS A 51 13.76 13.46 -16.94
C LYS A 51 14.54 14.01 -15.73
N ARG A 52 13.86 14.36 -14.64
CA ARG A 52 14.49 14.87 -13.40
C ARG A 52 15.47 13.88 -12.76
N ARG A 53 15.37 12.59 -13.09
CA ARG A 53 16.22 11.52 -12.58
C ARG A 53 17.14 10.95 -13.66
N ASN A 54 17.26 11.62 -14.81
CA ASN A 54 18.09 11.22 -15.95
C ASN A 54 17.83 9.78 -16.42
N ARG A 55 16.56 9.34 -16.39
CA ARG A 55 16.17 8.02 -16.93
C ARG A 55 15.92 8.09 -18.42
N ASP A 56 16.11 6.97 -19.12
CA ASP A 56 15.66 6.84 -20.50
C ASP A 56 14.13 6.97 -20.59
N THR A 57 13.67 7.82 -21.50
CA THR A 57 12.25 8.14 -21.73
C THR A 57 11.79 7.78 -23.14
N SER A 58 12.67 7.22 -23.99
CA SER A 58 12.37 6.85 -25.37
C SER A 58 11.12 5.96 -25.45
N ASN A 59 11.10 4.93 -24.60
CA ASN A 59 10.07 3.90 -24.53
C ASN A 59 9.00 4.16 -23.45
N ASN A 60 8.90 5.38 -22.93
CA ASN A 60 7.83 5.72 -21.99
C ASN A 60 6.46 5.62 -22.67
N ILE A 61 5.45 5.24 -21.88
CA ILE A 61 4.03 5.31 -22.26
C ILE A 61 3.67 6.69 -22.83
N LYS A 62 2.75 6.73 -23.79
CA LYS A 62 2.38 7.92 -24.57
C LYS A 62 0.91 8.30 -24.35
N GLU A 63 0.51 9.51 -24.74
CA GLU A 63 -0.89 9.94 -24.67
C GLU A 63 -1.83 9.03 -25.49
N SER A 64 -1.33 8.43 -26.58
CA SER A 64 -2.05 7.49 -27.44
C SER A 64 -2.48 6.21 -26.72
N ASP A 65 -1.82 5.83 -25.63
CA ASP A 65 -2.07 4.58 -24.92
C ASP A 65 -3.30 4.63 -24.01
N CYS A 66 -4.00 5.77 -23.95
CA CYS A 66 -5.14 5.99 -23.06
C CYS A 66 -6.24 4.93 -23.22
N ALA A 67 -6.56 4.53 -24.45
CA ALA A 67 -7.62 3.55 -24.71
C ALA A 67 -7.26 2.16 -24.16
N PHE A 68 -5.99 1.77 -24.24
CA PHE A 68 -5.48 0.53 -23.69
C PHE A 68 -5.58 0.55 -22.16
N TYR A 69 -5.02 1.58 -21.50
CA TYR A 69 -5.03 1.68 -20.04
C TYR A 69 -6.44 1.88 -19.46
N ARG A 70 -7.35 2.53 -20.20
CA ARG A 70 -8.76 2.63 -19.82
C ARG A 70 -9.39 1.24 -19.71
N LYS A 71 -9.22 0.38 -20.72
CA LYS A 71 -9.73 -1.00 -20.71
C LYS A 71 -9.05 -1.82 -19.61
N LEU A 72 -7.75 -1.64 -19.42
CA LEU A 72 -6.97 -2.34 -18.40
C LEU A 72 -7.49 -2.03 -16.99
N PHE A 73 -7.71 -0.76 -16.64
CA PHE A 73 -8.20 -0.39 -15.30
C PHE A 73 -9.65 -0.78 -15.04
N LEU A 74 -10.46 -0.97 -16.08
CA LEU A 74 -11.84 -1.46 -15.95
C LEU A 74 -11.90 -2.99 -15.76
N SER A 75 -10.96 -3.72 -16.35
CA SER A 75 -10.93 -5.19 -16.34
C SER A 75 -10.02 -5.78 -15.26
N THR A 76 -9.14 -4.97 -14.66
CA THR A 76 -8.17 -5.42 -13.66
C THR A 76 -8.27 -4.63 -12.38
N GLY A 77 -7.99 -5.28 -11.26
CA GLY A 77 -7.82 -4.63 -9.97
C GLY A 77 -6.37 -4.25 -9.67
N CYS A 78 -6.17 -3.66 -8.49
CA CYS A 78 -4.86 -3.38 -7.93
C CYS A 78 -3.95 -4.60 -8.00
N HIS A 79 -2.70 -4.40 -8.41
CA HIS A 79 -1.73 -5.48 -8.48
C HIS A 79 -1.50 -6.19 -7.12
N ILE A 80 -1.59 -5.45 -6.00
CA ILE A 80 -1.37 -5.95 -4.63
C ILE A 80 -2.67 -6.48 -4.01
N CYS A 81 -3.65 -5.59 -3.77
CA CYS A 81 -4.86 -5.92 -3.00
C CYS A 81 -6.01 -6.48 -3.83
N LYS A 82 -5.87 -6.51 -5.18
CA LYS A 82 -6.87 -7.01 -6.14
C LYS A 82 -8.20 -6.24 -6.19
N THR A 83 -8.38 -5.20 -5.35
CA THR A 83 -9.56 -4.32 -5.38
C THR A 83 -9.67 -3.57 -6.71
N ARG A 84 -10.90 -3.39 -7.19
CA ARG A 84 -11.20 -2.59 -8.38
C ARG A 84 -10.88 -1.11 -8.18
N PHE A 85 -10.65 -0.43 -9.29
CA PHE A 85 -10.44 1.01 -9.29
C PHE A 85 -11.78 1.77 -9.34
N THR A 86 -11.93 2.76 -8.48
CA THR A 86 -13.09 3.64 -8.28
C THR A 86 -12.64 5.10 -8.21
N CYS A 87 -13.60 6.02 -8.24
CA CYS A 87 -13.30 7.45 -8.12
C CYS A 87 -12.56 7.83 -6.81
N GLN A 88 -12.68 7.02 -5.76
CA GLN A 88 -12.01 7.25 -4.47
C GLN A 88 -10.62 6.60 -4.38
N ASN A 89 -10.29 5.65 -5.25
CA ASN A 89 -9.02 4.92 -5.21
C ASN A 89 -8.27 4.93 -6.56
N PRO A 90 -8.16 6.08 -7.25
CA PRO A 90 -7.70 6.15 -8.63
C PRO A 90 -6.34 5.45 -8.84
N PRO A 91 -6.17 4.73 -9.96
CA PRO A 91 -4.96 3.98 -10.24
C PRO A 91 -3.78 4.91 -10.49
N THR A 92 -2.60 4.43 -10.10
CA THR A 92 -1.29 5.02 -10.37
C THR A 92 -0.41 3.92 -10.95
N LEU A 93 0.28 4.25 -12.04
CA LEU A 93 1.28 3.39 -12.65
C LEU A 93 2.63 3.61 -11.94
N ASN A 94 3.04 2.62 -11.16
CA ASN A 94 4.30 2.62 -10.44
C ASN A 94 5.33 1.79 -11.19
N ARG A 95 6.58 2.25 -11.19
CA ARG A 95 7.71 1.52 -11.78
C ARG A 95 8.01 0.25 -11.00
N ILE A 96 8.39 -0.81 -11.72
CA ILE A 96 8.88 -2.07 -11.15
C ILE A 96 10.35 -1.92 -10.80
N ASN A 97 11.15 -1.47 -11.77
CA ASN A 97 12.54 -1.07 -11.59
C ASN A 97 12.64 0.46 -11.57
N ASN A 98 13.19 1.00 -10.47
CA ASN A 98 13.32 2.43 -10.24
C ASN A 98 14.39 3.14 -11.08
N ASP A 99 15.30 2.38 -11.69
CA ASP A 99 16.36 2.91 -12.56
C ASP A 99 15.89 3.05 -14.02
N ARG A 100 14.80 2.36 -14.38
CA ARG A 100 14.16 2.43 -15.69
C ARG A 100 13.00 3.44 -15.68
N GLY A 101 12.72 4.04 -16.85
CA GLY A 101 11.57 4.93 -17.05
C GLY A 101 10.22 4.21 -17.00
N HIS A 102 9.14 4.96 -17.20
CA HIS A 102 7.77 4.44 -17.25
C HIS A 102 7.43 3.77 -18.60
N SER A 103 8.16 2.71 -18.96
CA SER A 103 7.83 1.84 -20.11
C SER A 103 6.73 0.84 -19.77
N ALA A 104 5.93 0.41 -20.77
CA ALA A 104 4.76 -0.43 -20.54
C ALA A 104 5.08 -1.75 -19.78
N ASP A 105 6.24 -2.36 -20.03
CA ASP A 105 6.73 -3.58 -19.37
C ASP A 105 7.27 -3.34 -17.94
N ASN A 106 7.54 -2.08 -17.57
CA ASN A 106 8.12 -1.69 -16.30
C ASN A 106 7.09 -1.12 -15.31
N LEU A 107 5.78 -1.32 -15.54
CA LEU A 107 4.73 -0.68 -14.76
C LEU A 107 3.82 -1.67 -14.02
N ARG A 108 3.37 -1.28 -12.83
CA ARG A 108 2.30 -1.93 -12.06
C ARG A 108 1.26 -0.91 -11.63
N HIS A 109 0.00 -1.25 -11.81
CA HIS A 109 -1.14 -0.41 -11.41
C HIS A 109 -1.45 -0.60 -9.93
N ARG A 110 -1.40 0.48 -9.16
CA ARG A 110 -1.68 0.53 -7.71
C ARG A 110 -2.62 1.70 -7.39
N PRO A 111 -3.48 1.62 -6.36
CA PRO A 111 -4.26 2.75 -5.92
C PRO A 111 -3.33 3.87 -5.45
N HIS A 112 -3.73 5.12 -5.66
CA HIS A 112 -3.02 6.29 -5.13
C HIS A 112 -2.96 6.26 -3.59
N ASN A 113 -4.07 5.90 -2.97
CA ASN A 113 -4.18 5.63 -1.54
C ASN A 113 -4.75 4.22 -1.42
N ASP A 114 -3.94 3.26 -0.99
CA ASP A 114 -4.44 1.93 -0.64
C ASP A 114 -4.70 1.90 0.87
N PRO A 115 -5.92 2.19 1.34
CA PRO A 115 -6.25 2.08 2.76
C PRO A 115 -6.08 0.64 3.26
N SER A 116 -6.20 -0.38 2.41
CA SER A 116 -5.91 -1.77 2.80
C SER A 116 -4.40 -1.98 2.98
N PHE A 117 -3.55 -1.33 2.17
CA PHE A 117 -2.10 -1.36 2.37
C PHE A 117 -1.74 -0.61 3.65
N ASN A 118 -2.31 0.56 3.94
CA ASN A 118 -2.00 1.27 5.19
C ASN A 118 -2.48 0.46 6.41
N THR A 119 -3.73 0.02 6.47
CA THR A 119 -4.24 -0.74 7.61
C THR A 119 -3.54 -2.10 7.77
N ARG A 120 -3.35 -2.87 6.69
CA ARG A 120 -2.71 -4.19 6.75
C ARG A 120 -1.20 -4.11 6.98
N PHE A 121 -0.51 -3.11 6.44
CA PHE A 121 0.91 -2.86 6.69
C PHE A 121 1.13 -2.32 8.10
N GLN A 122 0.27 -1.43 8.61
CA GLN A 122 0.31 -0.97 10.01
C GLN A 122 0.04 -2.13 10.98
N LEU A 123 -0.94 -3.00 10.70
CA LEU A 123 -1.19 -4.21 11.50
C LEU A 123 0.00 -5.16 11.47
N LEU A 124 0.62 -5.40 10.31
CA LEU A 124 1.83 -6.22 10.18
C LEU A 124 3.04 -5.62 10.91
N ILE A 125 3.19 -4.29 10.92
CA ILE A 125 4.25 -3.59 11.66
C ILE A 125 4.00 -3.67 13.17
N SER A 126 2.76 -3.46 13.63
CA SER A 126 2.39 -3.54 15.06
C SER A 126 2.59 -4.95 15.60
N GLN A 127 2.10 -5.98 14.89
CA GLN A 127 2.31 -7.38 15.27
C GLN A 127 3.81 -7.74 15.32
N ARG A 128 4.63 -7.26 14.36
CA ARG A 128 6.09 -7.49 14.39
C ARG A 128 6.80 -6.72 15.49
N TYR A 129 6.27 -5.58 15.94
CA TYR A 129 6.82 -4.84 17.06
C TYR A 129 6.48 -5.53 18.38
N GLU A 130 5.21 -5.93 18.57
CA GLU A 130 4.70 -6.66 19.74
C GLU A 130 5.34 -8.04 19.92
N LEU A 131 5.51 -8.81 18.84
CA LEU A 131 6.21 -10.08 18.89
C LEU A 131 7.69 -9.90 19.30
N ARG A 132 8.33 -8.81 18.87
CA ARG A 132 9.71 -8.50 19.28
C ARG A 132 9.80 -8.06 20.74
N THR A 133 8.89 -7.22 21.23
CA THR A 133 8.87 -6.86 22.66
C THR A 133 8.54 -8.06 23.52
N ALA A 134 7.58 -8.91 23.15
CA ALA A 134 7.26 -10.13 23.87
C ALA A 134 8.46 -11.09 23.92
N GLN A 135 9.17 -11.30 22.81
CA GLN A 135 10.40 -12.10 22.79
C GLN A 135 11.50 -11.52 23.68
N VAL A 136 11.71 -10.20 23.66
CA VAL A 136 12.68 -9.54 24.54
C VAL A 136 12.29 -9.71 26.00
N HIS A 137 11.03 -9.47 26.37
CA HIS A 137 10.55 -9.67 27.75
C HIS A 137 10.67 -11.12 28.21
N GLN A 138 10.42 -12.09 27.34
CA GLN A 138 10.56 -13.51 27.66
C GLN A 138 12.04 -13.92 27.84
N ILE A 139 12.95 -13.36 27.03
CA ILE A 139 14.40 -13.56 27.22
C ILE A 139 14.88 -12.96 28.55
N TYR A 140 14.40 -11.76 28.90
CA TYR A 140 14.74 -11.12 30.17
C TYR A 140 14.16 -11.86 31.38
N SER A 141 12.94 -12.40 31.28
CA SER A 141 12.33 -13.19 32.36
C SER A 141 13.03 -14.54 32.57
N ILE A 142 13.38 -15.23 31.48
CA ILE A 142 14.16 -16.49 31.54
C ILE A 142 15.53 -16.25 32.18
N ARG A 143 16.19 -15.13 31.86
CA ARG A 143 17.48 -14.76 32.45
C ARG A 143 17.36 -14.46 33.94
N TYR A 144 16.31 -13.75 34.34
CA TYR A 144 16.03 -13.44 35.75
C TYR A 144 15.72 -14.70 36.58
N GLU A 145 14.99 -15.67 36.01
CA GLU A 145 14.70 -16.95 36.65
C GLU A 145 15.95 -17.85 36.76
N GLN A 146 16.82 -17.87 35.74
CA GLN A 146 18.10 -18.57 35.82
C GLN A 146 19.01 -17.94 36.88
N ASP A 147 19.14 -16.61 36.91
CA ASP A 147 19.94 -15.89 37.91
C ASP A 147 19.40 -16.10 39.34
N ALA A 148 18.08 -16.22 39.51
CA ALA A 148 17.45 -16.53 40.80
C ALA A 148 17.65 -17.99 41.27
N LEU A 149 17.82 -18.93 40.35
CA LEU A 149 18.10 -20.34 40.66
C LEU A 149 19.57 -20.58 41.04
N TYR A 150 20.50 -19.75 40.55
CA TYR A 150 21.93 -19.82 40.89
C TYR A 150 22.30 -19.13 42.22
N LEU A 151 21.35 -18.47 42.88
CA LEU A 151 21.53 -17.82 44.20
C LEU A 151 20.94 -18.62 45.36
N ARG A 152 20.66 -19.93 45.16
CA ARG A 152 20.31 -20.90 46.22
C ARG A 152 21.42 -21.91 46.44
#